data_AF-A0A971JS71-F1
#
_entry.id   AF-A0A971JS71-F1
#
_cell.length_a   1.000
_cell.length_b   1.000
_cell.length_c   1.000
_cell.angle_alpha   90.00
_cell.angle_beta   90.00
_cell.angle_gamma   90.00
#
_symmetry.space_group_name_H-M   'P 1'
#
loop_
_entity.id
_entity.type
_entity.pdbx_description
1 polymer ?
#
loop_
_entity_poly.entity_id
_entity_poly.type
_entity_poly.pdbx_seq_one_letter_code
_entity_poly.pdbx_strand_id
1 'polypeptide(L)' 'VDRYLAFLSSGGSDYPLNLLAKTGVDLSGPEPVDLAMQEFSDRLDELTGILQEA' A
#
# COMPACT_ATOMS: atom_id res chain seq x y z
N VAL A 1 10.88 8.38 1.67
CA VAL A 1 10.21 9.31 0.70
C VAL A 1 10.76 9.12 -0.71
N ASP A 2 12.07 8.93 -0.86
CA ASP A 2 12.75 8.81 -2.18
C ASP A 2 12.14 7.78 -3.14
N ARG A 3 11.74 6.60 -2.65
CA ARG A 3 11.07 5.57 -3.46
C ARG A 3 9.79 6.08 -4.13
N TYR A 4 8.99 6.86 -3.40
CA TYR A 4 7.74 7.42 -3.89
C TYR A 4 7.97 8.57 -4.88
N LEU A 5 8.93 9.45 -4.60
CA LEU A 5 9.30 10.51 -5.55
C LEU A 5 9.90 9.94 -6.84
N ALA A 6 10.71 8.88 -6.74
CA ALA A 6 11.22 8.14 -7.89
C ALA A 6 10.06 7.55 -8.72
N PHE A 7 9.07 6.92 -8.07
CA PHE A 7 7.87 6.42 -8.74
C PHE A 7 7.12 7.53 -9.48
N LEU A 8 6.83 8.66 -8.83
CA LEU A 8 6.13 9.78 -9.47
C LEU A 8 6.92 10.36 -10.65
N SER A 9 8.24 10.50 -10.50
CA SER A 9 9.11 11.02 -11.56
C SER A 9 9.20 10.10 -12.78
N SER A 10 8.90 8.80 -12.62
CA SER A 10 8.94 7.83 -13.71
C SER A 10 7.78 7.98 -14.71
N GLY A 11 6.68 8.64 -14.33
CA GLY A 11 5.53 8.85 -15.21
C GLY A 11 5.07 7.54 -15.86
N GLY A 12 4.91 7.55 -17.19
CA GLY A 12 4.57 6.37 -17.99
C GLY A 12 5.75 5.73 -18.72
N SER A 13 6.98 5.82 -18.17
CA SER A 13 8.19 5.39 -18.88
C SER A 13 8.33 3.87 -19.06
N ASP A 14 7.53 3.07 -18.35
CA ASP A 14 7.56 1.60 -18.38
C ASP A 14 6.18 1.06 -17.95
N TYR A 15 6.00 -0.25 -18.00
CA TYR A 15 4.81 -0.92 -17.51
C TYR A 15 4.59 -0.67 -16.01
N PRO A 16 3.34 -0.43 -15.57
CA PRO A 16 3.03 -0.09 -14.17
C PRO A 16 3.60 -1.06 -13.13
N LEU A 17 3.51 -2.37 -13.39
CA LEU A 17 4.04 -3.39 -12.47
C LEU A 17 5.57 -3.30 -12.31
N ASN A 18 6.28 -3.01 -13.41
CA ASN A 18 7.74 -2.83 -13.37
C ASN A 18 8.11 -1.58 -12.57
N LEU A 19 7.36 -0.48 -12.73
CA LEU A 19 7.59 0.77 -12.00
C LEU A 19 7.39 0.59 -10.49
N LEU A 20 6.34 -0.11 -10.09
CA LEU A 20 6.07 -0.45 -8.70
C LEU A 20 7.18 -1.34 -8.13
N ALA A 21 7.55 -2.43 -8.84
CA ALA A 21 8.59 -3.34 -8.39
C ALA A 21 9.95 -2.65 -8.23
N LYS A 22 10.36 -1.81 -9.19
CA LYS A 22 11.60 -1.00 -9.12
C LYS A 22 11.62 -0.02 -7.95
N THR A 23 10.45 0.41 -7.49
CA THR A 23 10.29 1.30 -6.34
C THR A 23 9.91 0.53 -5.08
N GLY A 24 10.09 -0.80 -5.10
CA GLY A 24 10.01 -1.73 -3.98
C GLY A 24 8.61 -2.17 -3.57
N VAL A 25 7.61 -1.99 -4.44
CA VAL A 25 6.27 -2.56 -4.28
C VAL A 25 6.11 -3.66 -5.33
N ASP A 26 6.35 -4.92 -4.94
CA ASP A 26 6.20 -6.05 -5.83
C ASP A 26 4.81 -6.70 -5.67
N LEU A 27 3.97 -6.55 -6.70
CA LEU A 27 2.63 -7.13 -6.75
C LEU A 27 2.63 -8.59 -7.27
N SER A 28 3.80 -9.20 -7.50
CA SER A 28 3.88 -10.62 -7.85
C SER A 28 3.61 -11.55 -6.65
N GLY A 29 3.83 -11.05 -5.43
CA GLY A 29 3.53 -11.73 -4.17
C GLY A 29 2.28 -11.19 -3.48
N PRO A 30 1.81 -11.88 -2.42
CA PRO A 30 0.62 -11.47 -1.68
C PRO A 30 0.86 -10.28 -0.74
N GLU A 31 2.13 -10.01 -0.39
CA GLU A 31 2.53 -9.06 0.65
C GLU A 31 1.85 -7.67 0.55
N PRO A 32 1.79 -6.99 -0.62
CA PRO A 32 1.16 -5.67 -0.67
C PRO A 32 -0.34 -5.70 -0.38
N VAL A 33 -1.02 -6.80 -0.74
CA VAL A 33 -2.44 -6.99 -0.46
C VAL A 33 -2.66 -7.32 1.01
N ASP A 34 -1.83 -8.21 1.56
CA ASP A 34 -1.89 -8.59 2.98
C ASP A 34 -1.70 -7.37 3.88
N LEU A 35 -0.71 -6.51 3.57
CA LEU A 35 -0.47 -5.26 4.30
C LEU A 35 -1.66 -4.29 4.21
N ALA A 36 -2.30 -4.18 3.04
CA ALA A 36 -3.49 -3.34 2.88
C ALA A 36 -4.69 -3.87 3.67
N MET A 37 -4.87 -5.19 3.72
CA MET A 37 -5.93 -5.81 4.50
C MET A 37 -5.67 -5.74 6.01
N GLN A 38 -4.40 -5.79 6.42
CA GLN A 38 -4.01 -5.56 7.81
C GLN A 38 -4.37 -4.14 8.26
N GLU A 39 -3.95 -3.11 7.50
CA GLU A 39 -4.32 -1.72 7.79
C GLU A 39 -5.85 -1.54 7.82
N PHE A 40 -6.58 -2.18 6.91
CA PHE A 40 -8.05 -2.16 6.93
C PHE A 40 -8.62 -2.78 8.21
N SER A 41 -8.11 -3.93 8.65
CA SER A 41 -8.51 -4.60 9.89
C SER A 41 -8.25 -3.71 11.10
N ASP A 42 -7.07 -3.12 11.20
CA ASP A 42 -6.68 -2.24 12.31
C ASP A 42 -7.63 -1.03 12.42
N ARG A 43 -8.07 -0.47 11.29
CA ARG A 43 -9.05 0.64 11.25
C ARG A 43 -10.45 0.19 11.66
N LEU A 44 -10.86 -1.04 11.34
CA LEU A 44 -12.13 -1.59 11.79
C LEU A 44 -12.14 -1.85 13.30
N ASP A 45 -11.02 -2.31 13.86
CA ASP A 45 -10.87 -2.50 15.30
C ASP A 45 -10.93 -1.16 16.03
N GLU A 46 -10.25 -0.12 15.51
CA GLU A 46 -10.32 1.25 16.01
C GLU A 46 -11.77 1.78 16.01
N LEU A 47 -12.47 1.65 14.88
CA LEU A 47 -13.87 2.05 14.76
C LEU A 47 -14.77 1.30 15.76
N THR A 48 -14.57 -0.01 15.88
CA THR A 48 -15.35 -0.85 16.81
C THR A 48 -15.13 -0.42 18.26
N GLY A 49 -13.89 -0.09 18.63
CA GLY A 49 -13.56 0.46 19.95
C GLY A 49 -14.33 1.74 20.25
N ILE A 50 -14.33 2.69 19.31
CA ILE A 50 -15.05 3.97 19.45
C ILE A 50 -16.56 3.75 19.63
N LEU A 51 -17.15 2.80 18.89
CA LEU A 51 -18.59 2.51 18.98
C LEU A 51 -18.99 1.79 20.27
N GLN A 52 -18.09 1.07 20.93
CA GLN A 52 -18.35 0.39 22.20
C GLN A 52 -18.23 1.32 23.42
N GLU A 53 -17.51 2.43 23.28
CA GLU A 53 -17.36 3.45 24.32
C GLU A 53 -18.50 4.50 24.33
N ALA A 54 -19.32 4.53 23.28
CA ALA A 54 -20.47 5.43 23.09
C ALA A 54 -21.79 4.85 23.61
#